data_AF-A0A2K9E204-F1
#
_entry.id   AF-A0A2K9E204-F1
#
_cell.length_a   1.000
_cell.length_b   1.000
_cell.length_c   1.000
_cell.angle_alpha   90.00
_cell.angle_beta   90.00
_cell.angle_gamma   90.00
#
_symmetry.space_group_name_H-M   'P 1'
#
loop_
_entity.id
_entity.type
_entity.pdbx_description
1 polymer ?
#
loop_
_entity_poly.entity_id
_entity_poly.type
_entity_poly.pdbx_seq_one_letter_code
_entity_poly.pdbx_strand_id
1 'polypeptide(L)'
;MLINPTIEKLRDMKLKVMAQLLSDSDPALRELSFEERFGIMVEKEWESRKNSRIKRYIHKASFSINACIEDIDYTAERKIDKKTIQTK
;
A
#
# COMPACT_ATOMS: atom_id res chain seq x y z
N MET A 1 18.76 -21.15 11.88
CA MET A 1 18.46 -20.81 10.47
C MET A 1 19.06 -19.42 10.21
N LEU A 2 19.86 -19.23 9.15
CA LEU A 2 20.44 -17.92 8.88
C LEU A 2 19.35 -17.02 8.26
N ILE A 3 18.95 -15.96 8.97
CA ILE A 3 17.89 -15.04 8.53
C ILE A 3 18.38 -14.16 7.37
N ASN A 4 19.66 -13.77 7.37
CA ASN A 4 20.23 -12.87 6.36
C ASN A 4 20.15 -13.41 4.92
N PRO A 5 20.51 -14.68 4.62
CA PRO A 5 20.31 -15.25 3.28
C PRO A 5 18.85 -15.30 2.83
N THR A 6 17.91 -15.46 3.76
CA THR A 6 16.47 -15.46 3.44
C THR A 6 16.01 -14.07 3.06
N ILE A 7 16.44 -13.03 3.80
CA ILE A 7 16.14 -11.63 3.49
C ILE A 7 16.67 -11.25 2.10
N GLU A 8 17.91 -11.63 1.77
CA GLU A 8 18.48 -11.37 0.44
C GLU A 8 17.69 -12.06 -0.67
N LYS A 9 17.32 -13.33 -0.51
CA LYS A 9 16.47 -14.03 -1.47
C LYS A 9 15.10 -13.36 -1.65
N LEU A 10 14.49 -12.85 -0.58
CA LEU A 10 13.24 -12.10 -0.68
C LEU A 10 13.43 -10.82 -1.51
N ARG A 11 14.55 -10.11 -1.34
CA ARG A 11 14.87 -8.93 -2.15
C ARG A 11 15.06 -9.28 -3.62
N ASP A 12 15.77 -10.37 -3.93
CA ASP A 12 15.97 -10.87 -5.30
C ASP A 12 14.65 -11.23 -5.99
N MET A 13 13.72 -11.84 -5.26
CA MET A 13 12.35 -12.13 -5.71
C MET A 13 11.45 -10.88 -5.77
N LYS A 14 12.00 -9.70 -5.48
CA LYS A 14 11.29 -8.40 -5.41
C LYS A 14 10.21 -8.36 -4.33
N LEU A 15 10.30 -9.20 -3.30
CA LEU A 15 9.41 -9.24 -2.13
C LEU A 15 9.94 -8.32 -1.02
N LYS A 16 10.01 -7.02 -1.33
CA LYS A 16 10.75 -6.04 -0.52
C LYS A 16 10.11 -5.78 0.84
N VAL A 17 8.77 -5.77 0.92
CA VAL A 17 8.05 -5.56 2.16
C VAL A 17 8.16 -6.80 3.04
N MET A 18 8.09 -7.99 2.45
CA MET A 18 8.34 -9.23 3.20
C MET A 18 9.76 -9.26 3.77
N ALA A 19 10.76 -8.87 2.97
CA ALA A 19 12.15 -8.79 3.41
C ALA A 19 12.33 -7.83 4.59
N GLN A 20 11.64 -6.67 4.54
CA GLN A 20 11.67 -5.66 5.59
C GLN A 20 10.99 -6.16 6.88
N LEU A 21 9.80 -6.73 6.77
CA LEU A 21 9.06 -7.28 7.92
C LEU A 21 9.80 -8.47 8.56
N LEU A 22 10.57 -9.22 7.78
CA LEU A 22 11.41 -10.30 8.32
C LEU A 22 12.67 -9.77 9.03
N SER A 23 13.20 -8.62 8.59
CA SER A 23 14.33 -7.97 9.29
C SER A 23 13.90 -7.22 10.55
N ASP A 24 12.67 -6.70 10.57
CA ASP A 24 12.15 -5.91 11.67
C ASP A 24 11.67 -6.82 12.82
N SER A 25 12.26 -6.63 14.00
CA SER A 25 11.93 -7.42 15.20
C SER A 25 10.74 -6.83 15.95
N ASP A 26 9.62 -6.61 15.27
CA ASP A 26 8.40 -6.10 15.91
C ASP A 26 7.95 -7.05 17.03
N PRO A 27 7.95 -6.63 18.31
CA PRO A 27 7.50 -7.44 19.42
C PRO A 27 6.05 -7.91 19.27
N ALA A 28 5.17 -7.09 18.67
CA ALA A 28 3.76 -7.42 18.51
C ALA A 28 3.54 -8.64 17.58
N LEU A 29 4.45 -8.86 16.63
CA LEU A 29 4.39 -10.02 15.75
C LEU A 29 4.90 -11.30 16.42
N ARG A 30 5.64 -11.21 17.53
CA ARG A 30 6.20 -12.39 18.22
C ARG A 30 5.15 -13.20 18.96
N GLU A 31 4.09 -12.54 19.45
CA GLU A 31 2.99 -13.20 20.16
C GLU A 31 2.05 -14.01 19.23
N LEU A 32 2.14 -13.76 17.93
CA LEU A 32 1.35 -14.46 16.92
C LEU A 32 1.93 -15.85 16.58
N SER A 33 1.10 -16.71 16.00
CA SER A 33 1.58 -17.94 15.34
C SER A 33 2.44 -17.62 14.11
N PHE A 34 3.15 -18.62 13.59
CA PHE A 34 3.91 -18.46 12.35
C PHE A 34 2.99 -18.15 11.17
N GLU A 35 1.85 -18.83 11.10
CA GLU A 35 0.85 -18.70 10.04
C GLU A 35 0.26 -17.30 10.00
N GLU A 36 -0.06 -16.72 11.18
CA GLU A 36 -0.55 -15.34 11.28
C GLU A 36 0.50 -14.32 10.87
N ARG A 37 1.74 -14.45 11.36
CA ARG A 37 2.85 -13.58 10.93
C ARG A 37 3.06 -13.65 9.43
N PHE A 38 3.05 -14.86 8.87
CA PHE A 38 3.25 -15.07 7.45
C PHE A 38 2.10 -14.47 6.64
N GLY A 39 0.85 -14.66 7.09
CA GLY A 39 -0.34 -14.05 6.48
C GLY A 39 -0.24 -12.52 6.44
N ILE A 40 0.14 -11.88 7.55
CA ILE A 40 0.36 -10.43 7.62
C ILE A 40 1.45 -9.99 6.63
N MET A 41 2.57 -10.72 6.60
CA MET A 41 3.70 -10.40 5.72
C MET A 41 3.29 -10.45 4.23
N VAL A 42 2.53 -11.47 3.85
CA VAL A 42 2.00 -11.61 2.48
C VAL A 42 1.00 -10.51 2.15
N GLU A 43 0.06 -10.19 3.05
CA GLU A 43 -0.94 -9.14 2.82
C GLU A 43 -0.26 -7.78 2.64
N LYS A 44 0.71 -7.44 3.49
CA LYS A 44 1.45 -6.17 3.39
C LYS A 44 2.24 -6.04 2.09
N GLU A 45 2.84 -7.13 1.63
CA GLU A 45 3.51 -7.15 0.32
C GLU A 45 2.51 -6.97 -0.83
N TRP A 46 1.37 -7.65 -0.76
CA TRP A 46 0.30 -7.53 -1.75
C TRP A 46 -0.27 -6.11 -1.83
N GLU A 47 -0.60 -5.50 -0.68
CA GLU A 47 -1.04 -4.10 -0.56
C GLU A 47 -0.02 -3.15 -1.20
N SER A 48 1.26 -3.30 -0.86
CA SER A 48 2.34 -2.47 -1.41
C SER A 48 2.45 -2.58 -2.92
N ARG A 49 2.33 -3.79 -3.49
CA ARG A 49 2.34 -4.00 -4.94
C ARG A 49 1.13 -3.36 -5.62
N LYS A 50 -0.07 -3.49 -5.04
CA LYS A 50 -1.29 -2.83 -5.54
C LYS A 50 -1.14 -1.32 -5.53
N ASN A 51 -0.68 -0.75 -4.41
CA ASN A 51 -0.47 0.69 -4.26
C ASN A 51 0.58 1.21 -5.25
N SER A 52 1.68 0.49 -5.43
CA SER A 52 2.72 0.86 -6.40
C SER A 52 2.20 0.83 -7.85
N ARG A 53 1.35 -0.15 -8.18
CA ARG A 53 0.69 -0.22 -9.50
C ARG A 53 -0.27 0.96 -9.71
N ILE A 54 -1.07 1.32 -8.72
CA ILE A 54 -1.99 2.46 -8.78
C ILE A 54 -1.20 3.76 -9.00
N LYS A 55 -0.16 4.01 -8.17
CA LYS A 55 0.71 5.18 -8.30
C LYS A 55 1.33 5.29 -9.69
N ARG A 56 1.80 4.17 -10.26
CA ARG A 56 2.34 4.14 -11.63
C ARG A 56 1.29 4.51 -12.68
N TYR A 57 0.06 4.03 -12.54
CA TYR A 57 -1.02 4.36 -13.48
C TYR A 57 -1.47 5.81 -13.38
N ILE A 58 -1.59 6.36 -12.16
CA ILE A 58 -1.87 7.79 -11.95
C ILE A 58 -0.77 8.64 -12.61
N HIS A 59 0.50 8.29 -12.39
CA HIS A 59 1.61 9.00 -13.01
C HIS A 59 1.60 8.91 -14.54
N LYS A 60 1.33 7.72 -15.10
CA LYS A 60 1.27 7.50 -16.56
C LYS A 60 0.08 8.22 -17.21
N ALA A 61 -1.01 8.44 -16.48
CA ALA A 61 -2.16 9.16 -16.99
C ALA A 61 -1.89 10.67 -17.16
N SER A 62 -0.79 11.19 -16.60
CA SER A 62 -0.35 12.58 -16.76
C SER A 62 -1.45 13.60 -16.44
N PHE A 63 -2.20 13.35 -15.36
CA PHE A 63 -3.21 14.30 -14.90
C PHE A 63 -2.56 15.66 -14.61
N SER A 64 -3.22 16.74 -15.05
CA SER A 64 -2.72 18.11 -14.88
C SER A 64 -2.71 18.56 -13.42
N ILE A 65 -3.52 17.93 -12.58
CA ILE A 65 -3.66 18.21 -11.15
C ILE A 65 -3.68 16.91 -10.35
N ASN A 66 -3.12 16.95 -9.14
CA ASN A 66 -3.28 15.88 -8.16
C ASN A 66 -4.60 16.10 -7.43
N ALA A 67 -5.69 15.60 -8.01
CA ALA A 67 -7.05 15.86 -7.51
C ALA A 67 -7.41 14.92 -6.35
N CYS A 68 -7.93 15.51 -5.27
CA CYS A 68 -8.55 14.81 -4.15
C CYS A 68 -10.03 15.19 -4.04
N ILE A 69 -10.86 14.32 -3.48
CA ILE A 69 -12.31 14.56 -3.35
C ILE A 69 -12.62 15.68 -2.35
N GLU A 70 -11.73 15.84 -1.37
CA GLU A 70 -11.73 16.89 -0.35
C GLU A 70 -11.51 18.28 -0.97
N ASP A 71 -10.81 18.35 -2.11
CA ASP A 71 -10.49 19.59 -2.81
C ASP A 71 -11.61 20.05 -3.77
N ILE A 72 -12.74 19.33 -3.82
CA ILE A 72 -13.86 19.73 -4.68
C ILE A 72 -14.47 21.03 -4.13
N ASP A 73 -14.45 22.06 -4.97
CA ASP A 73 -15.14 23.32 -4.73
C ASP A 73 -16.65 23.17 -5.00
N TYR A 74 -17.44 23.30 -3.93
CA TYR A 74 -18.90 23.23 -3.95
C TYR A 74 -19.57 24.60 -3.85
N THR A 75 -18.87 25.68 -4.22
CA THR A 75 -19.48 27.01 -4.32
C THR A 75 -20.72 27.01 -5.22
N ALA A 76 -21.69 27.87 -4.90
CA ALA A 76 -22.97 27.93 -5.61
C ALA A 76 -22.82 28.20 -7.12
N GLU A 77 -21.74 28.88 -7.52
CA GLU A 77 -21.41 29.17 -8.92
C GLU A 77 -21.07 27.92 -9.73
N ARG A 78 -20.42 26.92 -9.10
CA ARG A 78 -20.05 25.65 -9.74
C ARG A 78 -21.24 24.73 -9.99
N LYS A 79 -22.37 24.94 -9.29
CA LYS A 79 -23.60 24.13 -9.39
C LYS A 79 -23.37 22.61 -9.23
N ILE A 80 -22.42 22.23 -8.38
CA ILE A 80 -22.13 20.82 -8.07
C ILE A 80 -22.91 20.41 -6.82
N ASP A 81 -23.80 19.42 -6.94
CA ASP A 81 -24.49 18.85 -5.79
C ASP A 81 -23.62 17.80 -5.10
N LYS A 82 -23.23 18.07 -3.84
CA LYS A 82 -22.47 17.13 -2.98
C LYS A 82 -23.08 15.73 -2.94
N LYS A 83 -24.41 15.60 -3.04
CA LYS A 83 -25.11 14.31 -2.98
C LYS A 83 -24.88 13.41 -4.20
N THR A 84 -24.40 13.98 -5.30
CA THR A 84 -24.10 13.23 -6.52
C THR A 84 -22.68 12.65 -6.55
N ILE A 85 -21.80 13.14 -5.67
CA ILE A 85 -20.45 12.59 -5.47
C ILE A 85 -20.54 11.51 -4.38
N GLN A 86 -20.35 10.24 -4.76
CA GLN A 86 -20.30 9.12 -3.80
C GLN A 86 -18.87 8.73 -3.48
N THR A 87 -18.51 8.78 -2.21
CA THR A 87 -17.34 8.07 -1.67
C THR A 87 -17.78 6.64 -1.34
N LYS A 88 -17.18 5.65 -2.00
CA LYS A 88 -17.42 4.22 -1.69
C LYS A 88 -16.71 3.79 -0.42
#